data_AF-A0A6F8YLX5-F1
#
_entry.id   AF-A0A6F8YLX5-F1
#
_cell.length_a   1.000
_cell.length_b   1.000
_cell.length_c   1.000
_cell.angle_alpha   90.00
_cell.angle_beta   90.00
_cell.angle_gamma   90.00
#
_symmetry.space_group_name_H-M   'P 1'
#
loop_
_entity.id
_entity.type
_entity.pdbx_description
1 polymer ?
#
loop_
_entity_poly.entity_id
_entity_poly.type
_entity_poly.pdbx_seq_one_letter_code
_entity_poly.pdbx_strand_id
1 'polypeptide(L)'
;MTGTTRITTPFDAESTAAEVLAGVDLSGRRAIVTGGASGIGIETARALAGAGAEVTLAVRNLPAGERTAEDITATTGNKQVYVAPLELADRTSVAALVTAWEGPLHILVNNAGVMAPPLTRTAEGWELQFATNHLGHFGLATGLHRALAEAGGAASCRSAPRRTSARRSSSKTSTSSAASTRRGRGTASPRPPTCSSRSRQASGGPTTASP
;
A
#
# COMPACT_ATOMS: atom_id res chain seq x y z
N MET A 1 24.19 -10.13 -28.40
CA MET A 1 24.23 -9.68 -27.00
C MET A 1 23.03 -8.79 -26.76
N THR A 2 21.98 -9.28 -26.09
CA THR A 2 20.86 -8.44 -25.64
C THR A 2 21.38 -7.55 -24.50
N GLY A 3 21.53 -6.25 -24.78
CA GLY A 3 21.96 -5.28 -23.78
C GLY A 3 20.89 -5.11 -22.71
N THR A 4 21.22 -5.39 -21.45
CA THR A 4 20.32 -5.18 -20.33
C THR A 4 20.29 -3.69 -19.99
N THR A 5 19.29 -2.96 -20.49
CA THR A 5 19.04 -1.57 -20.05
C THR A 5 18.62 -1.57 -18.59
N ARG A 6 19.32 -0.81 -17.75
CA ARG A 6 19.00 -0.67 -16.34
C ARG A 6 17.66 0.05 -16.17
N ILE A 7 16.72 -0.57 -15.45
CA ILE A 7 15.51 0.11 -14.98
C ILE A 7 15.92 1.13 -13.92
N THR A 8 15.54 2.39 -14.11
CA THR A 8 15.75 3.48 -13.16
C THR A 8 14.42 4.10 -12.75
N THR A 9 14.31 4.49 -11.49
CA THR A 9 13.14 5.15 -10.91
C THR A 9 13.53 6.55 -10.43
N PRO A 10 12.64 7.56 -10.51
CA PRO A 10 12.88 8.88 -9.93
C PRO A 10 12.77 8.89 -8.39
N PHE A 11 12.28 7.81 -7.78
CA PHE A 11 12.06 7.70 -6.34
C PHE A 11 13.31 7.21 -5.59
N ASP A 12 13.50 7.72 -4.38
CA ASP A 12 14.57 7.36 -3.47
C ASP A 12 14.03 6.76 -2.15
N ALA A 13 14.88 6.69 -1.12
CA ALA A 13 14.52 6.10 0.16
C ALA A 13 13.60 6.97 1.03
N GLU A 14 13.51 8.27 0.74
CA GLU A 14 12.68 9.22 1.50
C GLU A 14 11.32 9.46 0.80
N SER A 15 11.19 9.01 -0.44
CA SER A 15 9.95 9.09 -1.21
C SER A 15 8.81 8.35 -0.51
N THR A 16 7.71 9.05 -0.27
CA THR A 16 6.51 8.53 0.37
C THR A 16 5.63 7.77 -0.61
N ALA A 17 4.76 6.89 -0.09
CA ALA A 17 3.79 6.18 -0.92
C ALA A 17 2.84 7.14 -1.68
N ALA A 18 2.51 8.28 -1.07
CA ALA A 18 1.70 9.32 -1.70
C ALA A 18 2.42 10.00 -2.87
N GLU A 19 3.71 10.29 -2.73
CA GLU A 19 4.52 10.85 -3.83
C GLU A 19 4.68 9.86 -4.98
N VAL A 20 4.84 8.57 -4.68
CA VAL A 20 4.93 7.52 -5.70
C VAL A 20 3.63 7.40 -6.50
N LEU A 21 2.47 7.58 -5.86
CA LEU A 21 1.17 7.52 -6.51
C LEU A 21 0.65 8.88 -7.01
N ALA A 22 1.43 9.96 -6.88
CA ALA A 22 1.00 11.28 -7.32
C ALA A 22 0.67 11.29 -8.82
N GLY A 23 -0.56 11.67 -9.16
CA GLY A 23 -1.05 11.70 -10.54
C GLY A 23 -1.47 10.34 -11.12
N VAL A 24 -1.44 9.27 -10.32
CA VAL A 24 -1.98 7.95 -10.70
C VAL A 24 -3.45 7.87 -10.30
N ASP A 25 -4.31 7.48 -11.23
CA ASP A 25 -5.72 7.19 -10.97
C ASP A 25 -5.95 5.68 -10.88
N LEU A 26 -6.42 5.22 -9.72
CA LEU A 26 -6.75 3.83 -9.43
C LEU A 26 -8.27 3.63 -9.30
N SER A 27 -9.09 4.58 -9.74
CA SER A 27 -10.55 4.43 -9.77
C SER A 27 -10.97 3.14 -10.49
N GLY A 28 -11.89 2.40 -9.88
CA GLY A 28 -12.34 1.09 -10.38
C GLY A 28 -11.34 -0.06 -10.19
N ARG A 29 -10.18 0.20 -9.57
CA ARG A 29 -9.22 -0.84 -9.17
C ARG A 29 -9.49 -1.26 -7.73
N ARG A 30 -9.37 -2.57 -7.50
CA ARG A 30 -9.63 -3.22 -6.22
C ARG A 30 -8.33 -3.78 -5.66
N ALA A 31 -8.04 -3.48 -4.41
CA ALA A 31 -6.78 -3.81 -3.75
C ALA A 31 -7.02 -4.50 -2.41
N ILE A 32 -6.21 -5.52 -2.12
CA ILE A 32 -6.11 -6.10 -0.77
C ILE A 32 -4.75 -5.73 -0.18
N VAL A 33 -4.76 -5.18 1.02
CA VAL A 33 -3.55 -4.92 1.81
C VAL A 33 -3.56 -5.79 3.06
N THR A 34 -2.70 -6.81 3.09
CA THR A 34 -2.52 -7.64 4.28
C THR A 34 -1.81 -6.85 5.37
N GLY A 35 -2.33 -6.91 6.60
CA GLY A 35 -1.80 -6.10 7.71
C GLY A 35 -2.01 -4.60 7.53
N GLY A 36 -3.05 -4.20 6.78
CA GLY A 36 -3.36 -2.81 6.45
C GLY A 36 -3.72 -1.88 7.62
N ALA A 37 -3.72 -2.38 8.86
CA ALA A 37 -3.97 -1.62 10.08
C ALA A 37 -2.71 -1.37 10.94
N SER A 38 -1.51 -1.54 10.37
CA SER A 38 -0.25 -1.26 11.09
C SER A 38 0.89 -0.82 10.17
N GLY A 39 1.76 0.05 10.69
CA GLY A 39 3.03 0.43 10.06
C GLY A 39 2.89 0.81 8.58
N ILE A 40 3.73 0.21 7.74
CA ILE A 40 3.76 0.45 6.28
C ILE A 40 2.42 0.09 5.61
N GLY A 41 1.65 -0.84 6.19
CA GLY A 41 0.34 -1.23 5.68
C GLY A 41 -0.68 -0.09 5.68
N ILE A 42 -0.66 0.76 6.72
CA ILE A 42 -1.58 1.92 6.82
C ILE A 42 -1.28 2.91 5.71
N GLU A 43 -0.02 3.31 5.55
CA GLU A 43 0.37 4.29 4.54
C GLU A 43 0.21 3.76 3.11
N THR A 44 0.42 2.46 2.90
CA THR A 44 0.13 1.82 1.61
C THR A 44 -1.37 1.87 1.31
N ALA A 45 -2.22 1.49 2.27
CA ALA A 45 -3.66 1.53 2.11
C ALA A 45 -4.18 2.97 1.89
N ARG A 46 -3.66 3.94 2.66
CA ARG A 46 -3.99 5.36 2.54
C ARG A 46 -3.62 5.91 1.17
N ALA A 47 -2.43 5.60 0.67
CA ALA A 47 -1.99 6.07 -0.63
C ALA A 47 -2.82 5.45 -1.77
N LEU A 48 -3.14 4.16 -1.71
CA LEU A 48 -4.01 3.50 -2.67
C LEU A 48 -5.43 4.09 -2.66
N ALA A 49 -6.00 4.30 -1.47
CA ALA A 49 -7.33 4.91 -1.32
C ALA A 49 -7.34 6.36 -1.79
N GLY A 50 -6.29 7.14 -1.49
CA GLY A 50 -6.12 8.51 -1.97
C GLY A 50 -5.98 8.62 -3.49
N ALA A 51 -5.48 7.58 -4.14
CA ALA A 51 -5.47 7.46 -5.60
C ALA A 51 -6.80 6.91 -6.19
N GLY A 52 -7.83 6.69 -5.37
CA GLY A 52 -9.17 6.29 -5.82
C GLY A 52 -9.45 4.78 -5.85
N ALA A 53 -8.52 3.94 -5.38
CA ALA A 53 -8.75 2.50 -5.33
C ALA A 53 -9.82 2.11 -4.30
N GLU A 54 -10.55 1.04 -4.56
CA GLU A 54 -11.27 0.29 -3.53
C GLU A 54 -10.25 -0.55 -2.76
N VAL A 55 -10.17 -0.36 -1.44
CA VAL A 55 -9.14 -0.98 -0.60
C VAL A 55 -9.76 -1.84 0.49
N THR A 56 -9.38 -3.12 0.53
CA THR A 56 -9.70 -4.03 1.62
C THR A 56 -8.50 -4.18 2.56
N LEU A 57 -8.66 -3.76 3.81
CA LEU A 57 -7.71 -3.99 4.89
C LEU A 57 -7.91 -5.42 5.43
N ALA A 58 -7.04 -6.33 5.02
CA ALA A 58 -7.09 -7.71 5.50
C ALA A 58 -6.26 -7.85 6.78
N VAL A 59 -6.93 -7.98 7.93
CA VAL A 59 -6.31 -7.85 9.26
C VAL A 59 -6.85 -8.86 10.26
N ARG A 60 -6.06 -9.13 11.31
CA ARG A 60 -6.45 -10.02 12.41
C ARG A 60 -7.36 -9.36 13.44
N ASN A 61 -7.09 -8.10 13.76
CA ASN A 61 -7.84 -7.33 14.74
C ASN A 61 -8.82 -6.41 13.98
N LEU A 62 -10.07 -6.86 13.86
CA LEU A 62 -11.12 -6.12 13.14
C LEU A 62 -11.36 -4.71 13.74
N PRO A 63 -11.49 -4.53 15.07
CA PRO A 63 -11.64 -3.17 15.64
C PRO A 63 -10.48 -2.21 15.32
N ALA A 64 -9.24 -2.71 15.22
CA ALA A 64 -8.12 -1.89 14.75
C ALA A 64 -8.22 -1.57 13.25
N GLY A 65 -8.67 -2.55 12.45
CA GLY A 65 -8.97 -2.36 11.03
C GLY A 65 -10.05 -1.31 10.77
N GLU A 66 -11.17 -1.38 11.48
CA GLU A 66 -12.31 -0.45 11.34
C GLU A 66 -11.89 0.99 11.64
N ARG A 67 -11.20 1.21 12.77
CA ARG A 67 -10.65 2.54 13.10
C ARG A 67 -9.68 3.06 12.03
N THR A 68 -8.87 2.17 11.45
CA THR A 68 -7.95 2.55 10.37
C THR A 68 -8.71 2.89 9.10
N ALA A 69 -9.74 2.12 8.74
CA ALA A 69 -10.57 2.38 7.57
C ALA A 69 -11.31 3.72 7.70
N GLU A 70 -11.83 4.03 8.89
CA GLU A 70 -12.45 5.33 9.19
C GLU A 70 -11.46 6.49 9.03
N ASP A 71 -10.24 6.36 9.57
CA ASP A 71 -9.19 7.37 9.44
C ASP A 71 -8.75 7.57 7.98
N ILE A 72 -8.56 6.48 7.22
CA ILE A 72 -8.23 6.56 5.80
C ILE A 72 -9.37 7.22 5.03
N THR A 73 -10.62 6.85 5.30
CA THR A 73 -11.80 7.45 4.66
C THR A 73 -11.87 8.95 4.96
N ALA A 74 -11.65 9.36 6.21
CA ALA A 74 -11.68 10.76 6.62
C ALA A 74 -10.58 11.60 5.96
N THR A 75 -9.37 11.05 5.83
CA THR A 75 -8.20 11.76 5.29
C THR A 75 -8.14 11.78 3.77
N THR A 76 -8.70 10.77 3.09
CA THR A 76 -8.67 10.66 1.62
C THR A 76 -9.98 11.07 0.95
N GLY A 77 -11.10 11.07 1.68
CA GLY A 77 -12.44 11.25 1.14
C GLY A 77 -12.99 10.02 0.40
N ASN A 78 -12.20 8.95 0.26
CA ASN A 78 -12.62 7.73 -0.42
C ASN A 78 -13.39 6.82 0.56
N LYS A 79 -14.66 6.56 0.25
CA LYS A 79 -15.55 5.71 1.06
C LYS A 79 -15.43 4.22 0.78
N GLN A 80 -14.63 3.82 -0.21
CA GLN A 80 -14.45 2.44 -0.63
C GLN A 80 -13.30 1.78 0.13
N VAL A 81 -13.33 1.89 1.46
CA VAL A 81 -12.34 1.27 2.36
C VAL A 81 -13.05 0.26 3.25
N TYR A 82 -12.70 -1.01 3.06
CA TYR A 82 -13.35 -2.16 3.70
C TYR A 82 -12.38 -2.88 4.62
N VAL A 83 -12.91 -3.67 5.55
CA VAL A 83 -12.11 -4.49 6.47
C VAL A 83 -12.53 -5.95 6.33
N ALA A 84 -11.55 -6.85 6.25
CA ALA A 84 -11.79 -8.28 6.17
C ALA A 84 -10.91 -9.04 7.18
N PRO A 85 -11.42 -10.10 7.84
CA PRO A 85 -10.64 -10.90 8.76
C PRO A 85 -9.59 -11.72 8.00
N LEU A 86 -8.34 -11.70 8.48
CA LEU A 86 -7.26 -12.53 7.94
C LEU A 86 -6.20 -12.81 9.01
N GLU A 87 -6.07 -14.08 9.40
CA GLU A 87 -4.90 -14.64 10.10
C GLU A 87 -4.13 -15.53 9.12
N LEU A 88 -2.92 -15.10 8.75
CA LEU A 88 -2.09 -15.77 7.74
C LEU A 88 -1.47 -17.07 8.26
N ALA A 89 -1.32 -17.21 9.57
CA ALA A 89 -0.87 -18.47 10.17
C ALA A 89 -1.98 -19.54 10.21
N ASP A 90 -3.23 -19.19 9.94
CA ASP A 90 -4.39 -20.09 9.89
C ASP A 90 -4.88 -20.27 8.45
N ARG A 91 -4.73 -21.50 7.93
CA ARG A 91 -5.15 -21.83 6.56
C ARG A 91 -6.65 -21.69 6.35
N THR A 92 -7.45 -21.91 7.39
CA THR A 92 -8.91 -21.78 7.32
C THR A 92 -9.30 -20.33 7.15
N SER A 93 -8.65 -19.42 7.88
CA SER A 93 -8.82 -17.98 7.71
C SER A 93 -8.44 -17.52 6.30
N VAL A 94 -7.31 -17.99 5.75
CA VAL A 94 -6.90 -17.70 4.37
C VAL A 94 -7.95 -18.20 3.36
N ALA A 95 -8.41 -19.45 3.50
CA ALA A 95 -9.40 -20.04 2.61
C ALA A 95 -10.75 -19.31 2.68
N ALA A 96 -11.16 -18.86 3.87
CA ALA A 96 -12.39 -18.09 4.05
C ALA A 96 -12.34 -16.75 3.29
N LEU A 97 -11.24 -16.01 3.39
CA LEU A 97 -11.07 -14.76 2.63
C LEU A 97 -11.07 -15.00 1.12
N VAL A 98 -10.37 -16.04 0.66
CA VAL A 98 -10.34 -16.43 -0.77
C VAL A 98 -11.73 -16.77 -1.28
N THR A 99 -12.49 -17.55 -0.51
CA THR A 99 -13.84 -17.99 -0.90
C THR A 99 -14.85 -16.84 -0.89
N ALA A 100 -14.72 -15.91 0.06
CA ALA A 100 -15.57 -14.74 0.15
C ALA A 100 -15.26 -13.67 -0.91
N TRP A 101 -14.13 -13.76 -1.60
CA TRP A 101 -13.74 -12.78 -2.60
C TRP A 101 -14.42 -13.03 -3.95
N GLU A 102 -15.18 -12.04 -4.40
CA GLU A 102 -15.86 -12.08 -5.69
C GLU A 102 -15.32 -11.01 -6.64
N GLY A 103 -15.28 -11.32 -7.94
CA GLY A 103 -14.87 -10.40 -8.99
C GLY A 103 -13.36 -10.13 -9.07
N PRO A 104 -12.94 -9.19 -9.93
CA PRO A 104 -11.52 -8.97 -10.22
C PRO A 104 -10.78 -8.37 -9.02
N LEU A 105 -9.56 -8.84 -8.81
CA LEU A 105 -8.58 -8.26 -7.89
C LEU A 105 -7.44 -7.67 -8.71
N HIS A 106 -7.11 -6.40 -8.49
CA HIS A 106 -6.12 -5.73 -9.31
C HIS A 106 -4.75 -5.67 -8.63
N ILE A 107 -4.76 -5.51 -7.31
CA ILE A 107 -3.55 -5.27 -6.51
C ILE A 107 -3.62 -6.16 -5.26
N LEU A 108 -2.59 -6.97 -5.06
CA LEU A 108 -2.40 -7.71 -3.81
C LEU A 108 -1.08 -7.28 -3.16
N VAL A 109 -1.18 -6.64 -2.00
CA VAL A 109 -0.03 -6.23 -1.20
C VAL A 109 0.19 -7.23 -0.08
N ASN A 110 1.24 -8.04 -0.24
CA ASN A 110 1.72 -9.01 0.75
C ASN A 110 2.65 -8.28 1.74
N ASN A 111 2.06 -7.60 2.71
CA ASN A 111 2.73 -6.72 3.66
C ASN A 111 2.75 -7.28 5.09
N ALA A 112 1.73 -8.03 5.52
CA ALA A 112 1.70 -8.55 6.87
C ALA A 112 2.94 -9.41 7.16
N GLY A 113 3.43 -9.36 8.39
CA GLY A 113 4.58 -10.16 8.76
C GLY A 113 4.91 -10.02 10.24
N VAL A 114 5.48 -11.08 10.79
CA VAL A 114 6.06 -11.08 12.13
C VAL A 114 7.57 -11.20 12.01
N MET A 115 8.31 -10.60 12.94
CA MET A 115 9.77 -10.66 12.96
C MET A 115 10.24 -11.06 14.34
N ALA A 116 11.03 -12.12 14.41
CA ALA A 116 11.58 -12.67 15.65
C ALA A 116 10.51 -12.96 16.73
N PRO A 117 9.37 -13.63 16.40
CA PRO A 117 8.48 -14.11 17.44
C PRO A 117 9.18 -15.21 18.27
N PRO A 118 8.77 -15.45 19.52
CA PRO A 118 9.16 -16.67 20.23
C PRO A 118 8.83 -17.91 19.40
N LEU A 119 9.67 -18.95 19.50
CA LEU A 119 9.44 -20.20 18.78
C LEU A 119 8.10 -20.81 19.20
N THR A 120 7.14 -20.67 18.31
CA THR A 120 5.76 -21.13 18.45
C THR A 120 5.36 -21.82 17.16
N ARG A 121 4.35 -22.67 17.22
CA ARG A 121 3.89 -23.45 16.08
C ARG A 121 2.40 -23.27 15.84
N THR A 122 2.01 -23.33 14.57
CA THR A 122 0.59 -23.38 14.17
C THR A 122 -0.03 -24.72 14.56
N ALA A 123 -1.34 -24.86 14.37
CA ALA A 123 -2.05 -26.12 14.62
C ALA A 123 -1.50 -27.29 13.79
N GLU A 124 -0.96 -27.00 12.61
CA GLU A 124 -0.31 -27.95 11.69
C GLU A 124 1.16 -28.22 12.03
N GLY A 125 1.70 -27.60 13.08
CA GLY A 125 3.07 -27.79 13.53
C GLY A 125 4.13 -26.94 12.81
N TRP A 126 3.73 -25.97 11.98
CA TRP A 126 4.66 -25.08 11.28
C TRP A 126 5.17 -23.98 12.20
N GLU A 127 6.43 -23.59 12.04
CA GLU A 127 6.99 -22.43 12.75
C GLU A 127 6.21 -21.15 12.38
N LEU A 128 5.83 -20.36 13.39
CA LEU A 128 4.90 -19.25 13.23
C LEU A 128 5.36 -18.18 12.22
N GLN A 129 6.63 -17.78 12.26
CA GLN A 129 7.16 -16.77 11.34
C GLN A 129 7.14 -17.28 9.89
N PHE A 130 7.51 -18.53 9.67
CA PHE A 130 7.45 -19.17 8.35
C PHE A 130 6.01 -19.31 7.85
N ALA A 131 5.09 -19.77 8.72
CA ALA A 131 3.68 -19.89 8.39
C ALA A 131 3.09 -18.53 7.98
N THR A 132 3.33 -17.49 8.77
CA THR A 132 2.79 -16.14 8.52
C THR A 132 3.42 -15.49 7.29
N ASN A 133 4.75 -15.38 7.26
CA ASN A 133 5.44 -14.54 6.28
C ASN A 133 5.54 -15.21 4.91
N HIS A 134 5.43 -16.54 4.85
CA HIS A 134 5.58 -17.29 3.61
C HIS A 134 4.32 -18.07 3.24
N LEU A 135 3.95 -19.08 4.03
CA LEU A 135 2.88 -20.02 3.65
C LEU A 135 1.51 -19.33 3.51
N GLY A 136 1.15 -18.46 4.45
CA GLY A 136 -0.09 -17.71 4.42
C GLY A 136 -0.20 -16.81 3.19
N HIS A 137 0.83 -16.01 2.89
CA HIS A 137 0.84 -15.14 1.71
C HIS A 137 0.83 -15.92 0.41
N PHE A 138 1.55 -17.06 0.36
CA PHE A 138 1.54 -17.93 -0.81
C PHE A 138 0.14 -18.54 -1.02
N GLY A 139 -0.49 -19.05 0.05
CA GLY A 139 -1.85 -19.57 0.01
C GLY A 139 -2.86 -18.52 -0.43
N LEU A 140 -2.75 -17.29 0.08
CA LEU A 140 -3.62 -16.18 -0.30
C LEU A 140 -3.46 -15.81 -1.78
N ALA A 141 -2.22 -15.62 -2.25
CA ALA A 141 -1.95 -15.24 -3.63
C ALA A 141 -2.37 -16.32 -4.64
N THR A 142 -2.15 -17.59 -4.32
CA THR A 142 -2.58 -18.71 -5.17
C THR A 142 -4.09 -18.89 -5.15
N GLY A 143 -4.74 -18.76 -3.99
CA GLY A 143 -6.20 -18.81 -3.88
C GLY A 143 -6.89 -17.67 -4.66
N LEU A 144 -6.33 -16.47 -4.62
CA LEU A 144 -6.84 -15.30 -5.35
C LEU A 144 -6.36 -15.22 -6.81
N HIS A 145 -5.61 -16.21 -7.30
CA HIS A 145 -5.02 -16.18 -8.64
C HIS A 145 -6.07 -15.96 -9.73
N ARG A 146 -7.25 -16.59 -9.61
CA ARG A 146 -8.34 -16.39 -10.56
C ARG A 146 -8.78 -14.92 -10.60
N ALA A 147 -9.06 -14.31 -9.43
CA ALA A 147 -9.46 -12.92 -9.34
C ALA A 147 -8.40 -11.96 -9.89
N LEU A 148 -7.11 -12.28 -9.66
CA LEU A 148 -5.98 -11.53 -10.21
C LEU A 148 -5.90 -11.66 -11.75
N ALA A 149 -6.16 -12.84 -12.29
CA ALA A 149 -6.14 -13.08 -13.74
C ALA A 149 -7.30 -12.36 -14.45
N GLU A 150 -8.49 -12.30 -13.84
CA GLU A 150 -9.67 -11.61 -14.39
C GLU A 150 -9.46 -10.10 -14.56
N ALA A 151 -8.55 -9.49 -13.79
CA ALA A 151 -8.26 -8.05 -13.85
C ALA A 151 -7.45 -7.60 -15.08
N GLY A 152 -6.98 -8.52 -15.93
CA GLY A 152 -6.33 -8.21 -17.22
C GLY A 152 -4.94 -7.55 -17.13
N GLY A 153 -4.26 -7.61 -15.98
CA GLY A 153 -2.94 -7.02 -15.78
C GLY A 153 -2.47 -6.94 -14.32
N ALA A 154 -2.78 -7.94 -13.49
CA ALA A 154 -2.54 -7.88 -12.05
C ALA A 154 -1.05 -7.80 -11.67
N ALA A 155 -0.71 -6.89 -10.75
CA ALA A 155 0.60 -6.79 -10.14
C ALA A 155 0.53 -7.29 -8.68
N SER A 156 1.29 -8.34 -8.36
CA SER A 156 1.52 -8.78 -6.98
C SER A 156 2.78 -8.11 -6.44
N CYS A 157 2.63 -7.24 -5.44
CA CYS A 157 3.74 -6.54 -4.81
C CYS A 157 4.06 -7.20 -3.45
N ARG A 158 5.31 -7.63 -3.27
CA ARG A 158 5.82 -8.16 -2.01
C ARG A 158 6.77 -7.13 -1.41
N SER A 159 6.52 -6.66 -0.20
CA SER A 159 7.48 -5.77 0.47
C SER A 159 8.70 -6.60 0.89
N ALA A 160 9.88 -6.26 0.38
CA ALA A 160 11.12 -6.90 0.78
C ALA A 160 11.78 -6.08 1.92
N PRO A 161 12.21 -6.69 3.03
CA PRO A 161 13.00 -5.98 4.02
C PRO A 161 14.33 -5.54 3.38
N ARG A 162 14.60 -4.23 3.43
CA ARG A 162 15.83 -3.63 2.93
C ARG A 162 17.02 -4.14 3.76
N ARG A 163 17.98 -4.85 3.13
CA ARG A 163 19.29 -5.11 3.73
C ARG A 163 20.02 -3.77 3.90
N THR A 164 19.99 -3.21 5.09
CA THR A 164 20.92 -2.13 5.45
C THR A 164 22.29 -2.77 5.67
N SER A 165 23.21 -2.60 4.71
CA SER A 165 24.62 -2.91 4.95
C SER A 165 25.14 -1.89 5.96
N ALA A 166 25.16 -2.25 7.25
CA ALA A 166 25.80 -1.48 8.28
C ALA A 166 27.31 -1.42 7.97
N ARG A 167 27.75 -0.33 7.35
CA ARG A 167 29.17 -0.03 7.19
C ARG A 167 29.68 0.35 8.57
N ARG A 168 30.33 -0.61 9.24
CA ARG A 168 30.92 -0.42 10.57
C ARG A 168 32.12 0.52 10.43
N SER A 169 31.93 1.82 10.60
CA SER A 169 33.04 2.76 10.76
C SER A 169 33.41 2.82 12.24
N SER A 170 34.51 2.16 12.59
CA SER A 170 35.21 2.37 13.84
C SER A 170 35.91 3.74 13.80
N SER A 171 35.50 4.67 14.65
CA SER A 171 36.35 5.78 15.06
C SER A 171 36.03 6.16 16.51
N LYS A 172 37.01 5.90 17.38
CA LYS A 172 37.07 6.39 18.75
C LYS A 172 37.31 7.91 18.75
N THR A 173 37.02 8.49 19.92
CA THR A 173 37.67 9.67 20.56
C THR A 173 36.99 11.05 20.41
N SER A 174 36.32 11.42 21.50
CA SER A 174 36.50 12.63 22.33
C SER A 174 36.05 14.03 21.89
N THR A 175 35.30 14.61 22.83
CA THR A 175 35.40 15.96 23.43
C THR A 175 34.74 17.20 22.81
N SER A 176 34.17 17.95 23.77
CA SER A 176 33.90 19.39 23.88
C SER A 176 32.71 19.99 23.14
N SER A 177 31.66 20.21 23.94
CA SER A 177 30.73 21.32 23.87
C SER A 177 31.45 22.68 23.75
N ALA A 178 31.01 23.51 22.80
CA ALA A 178 31.00 24.97 22.92
C ALA A 178 29.96 25.56 21.95
N ALA A 179 29.20 26.52 22.48
CA ALA A 179 28.15 27.28 21.80
C ALA A 179 28.70 28.24 20.73
N SER A 180 27.88 28.60 19.73
CA SER A 180 27.84 29.99 19.23
C SER A 180 26.65 30.25 18.30
N THR A 181 26.00 31.37 18.58
CA THR A 181 24.92 32.09 17.89
C THR A 181 25.35 32.68 16.54
N ARG A 182 24.53 32.56 15.48
CA ARG A 182 24.08 33.70 14.64
C ARG A 182 23.21 33.32 13.42
N ARG A 183 22.04 33.98 13.39
CA ARG A 183 21.44 34.74 12.27
C ARG A 183 21.58 34.21 10.84
N GLY A 184 20.44 33.76 10.31
CA GLY A 184 19.70 34.50 9.28
C GLY A 184 20.15 34.35 7.84
N ARG A 185 19.26 33.79 7.00
CA ARG A 185 18.98 34.22 5.63
C ARG A 185 17.72 33.51 5.15
N GLY A 186 16.69 34.30 4.85
CA GLY A 186 15.56 33.83 4.07
C GLY A 186 15.92 33.78 2.59
N THR A 187 15.30 32.87 1.86
CA THR A 187 15.11 32.97 0.41
C THR A 187 13.80 32.30 0.02
N ALA A 188 13.13 32.97 -0.91
CA ALA A 188 11.79 32.78 -1.40
C ALA A 188 11.42 31.38 -1.90
N SER A 189 10.15 31.05 -1.69
CA SER A 189 9.39 29.96 -2.31
C SER A 189 9.02 30.32 -3.76
N PRO A 190 9.18 29.41 -4.75
CA PRO A 190 8.56 29.56 -6.06
C PRO A 190 7.15 28.96 -6.06
N ARG A 191 6.14 29.80 -6.35
CA ARG A 191 4.76 29.39 -6.65
C ARG A 191 4.70 28.54 -7.94
N PRO A 192 3.81 27.54 -8.02
CA PRO A 192 3.57 26.77 -9.24
C PRO A 192 2.70 27.55 -10.25
N PRO A 193 2.78 27.25 -11.56
CA PRO A 193 1.96 27.88 -12.58
C PRO A 193 0.50 27.41 -12.51
N THR A 194 -0.41 28.37 -12.50
CA THR A 194 -1.87 28.19 -12.58
C THR A 194 -2.29 27.74 -13.98
N CYS A 195 -2.95 26.58 -14.09
CA CYS A 195 -3.65 26.17 -15.30
C CYS A 195 -5.11 26.67 -15.22
N SER A 196 -5.49 27.54 -16.15
CA SER A 196 -6.83 28.13 -16.23
C SER A 196 -7.78 27.18 -16.95
N SER A 197 -8.95 26.99 -16.36
CA SER A 197 -10.10 26.27 -16.91
C SER A 197 -10.62 26.93 -18.18
N ARG A 198 -10.73 26.15 -19.27
CA ARG A 198 -11.69 26.45 -20.36
C ARG A 198 -12.78 25.41 -20.36
N SER A 199 -13.92 25.80 -19.79
CA SER A 199 -15.22 25.20 -20.03
C SER A 199 -15.60 25.40 -21.51
N ARG A 200 -15.97 24.32 -22.18
CA ARG A 200 -16.82 24.39 -23.39
C ARG A 200 -18.24 24.05 -22.95
N GLN A 201 -19.09 25.07 -22.98
CA GLN A 201 -20.54 24.93 -22.98
C GLN A 201 -20.97 24.21 -24.26
N ALA A 202 -21.83 23.20 -24.12
CA ALA A 202 -22.68 22.71 -25.19
C ALA A 202 -24.12 22.88 -24.72
N SER A 203 -24.77 23.92 -25.26
CA SER A 203 -26.20 24.15 -25.20
C SER A 203 -26.85 23.46 -26.40
N GLY A 204 -28.00 22.79 -26.20
CA GLY A 204 -28.85 22.35 -27.30
C GLY A 204 -29.71 21.13 -27.02
N GLY A 205 -30.88 21.34 -26.42
CA GLY A 205 -32.10 20.57 -26.70
C GLY A 205 -33.24 21.58 -26.95
N PRO A 206 -34.49 21.17 -27.25
CA PRO A 206 -35.03 19.84 -27.51
C PRO A 206 -35.88 19.77 -28.81
N THR A 207 -36.31 18.58 -29.27
CA THR A 207 -37.59 18.47 -30.01
C THR A 207 -38.22 17.07 -29.88
N THR A 208 -39.43 17.06 -29.37
CA THR A 208 -40.42 15.98 -29.32
C THR A 208 -41.12 15.77 -30.67
N ALA A 209 -41.48 14.53 -31.01
CA ALA A 209 -42.83 14.12 -31.42
C ALA A 209 -42.81 12.74 -32.11
N SER A 210 -43.53 11.79 -31.51
CA SER A 210 -44.07 10.61 -32.19
C SER A 210 -45.51 10.91 -32.63
N PRO A 211 -46.06 10.14 -33.57
CA PRO A 211 -47.40 9.60 -33.47
C PRO A 211 -47.41 8.18 -32.89
#